data_AF-A0A3C1UDD4-F1
#
_entry.id   AF-A0A3C1UDD4-F1
#
_cell.length_a   1.000
_cell.length_b   1.000
_cell.length_c   1.000
_cell.angle_alpha   90.00
_cell.angle_beta   90.00
_cell.angle_gamma   90.00
#
_symmetry.space_group_name_H-M   'P 1'
#
loop_
_entity.id
_entity.type
_entity.pdbx_description
1 polymer ?
#
loop_
_entity_poly.entity_id
_entity_poly.type
_entity_poly.pdbx_seq_one_letter_code
_entity_poly.pdbx_strand_id
1 'polypeptide(L)'
;PKWCGKTTTAEQQAKSILYMDNPASLETNLQMAEIEPSVLLDGDTPRLIDEWQLAPKLWDAIRFEVDHRHEVGQFVLTGSAVPVEEKDMHHSGTGRFSWLTMRPMSLYESGESNGKVSLKELFESPDKILAVNKLKIDDLAYLICRGGWPFACGLEA
;
A
#
# COMPACT_ATOMS: atom_id res chain seq x y z
N PRO A 1 -6.68 -1.73 -4.37
CA PRO A 1 -7.85 -2.34 -3.70
C PRO A 1 -8.07 -1.74 -2.30
N LYS A 2 -9.31 -1.62 -1.84
CA LYS A 2 -9.59 -1.30 -0.43
C LYS A 2 -9.41 -2.56 0.42
N TRP A 3 -9.12 -2.38 1.71
CA TRP A 3 -9.00 -3.48 2.69
C TRP A 3 -7.88 -4.52 2.45
N CYS A 4 -6.85 -4.19 1.67
CA CYS A 4 -5.72 -5.11 1.44
C CYS A 4 -4.54 -4.93 2.41
N GLY A 5 -4.68 -4.15 3.48
CA GLY A 5 -3.62 -3.96 4.49
C GLY A 5 -2.61 -2.85 4.22
N LYS A 6 -2.91 -1.91 3.30
CA LYS A 6 -2.01 -0.79 2.94
C LYS A 6 -1.64 0.07 4.15
N THR A 7 -2.65 0.61 4.83
CA THR A 7 -2.46 1.48 5.99
C THR A 7 -1.75 0.72 7.11
N THR A 8 -2.25 -0.46 7.51
CA THR A 8 -1.63 -1.29 8.55
C THR A 8 -0.15 -1.61 8.27
N THR A 9 0.18 -1.99 7.03
CA THR A 9 1.58 -2.26 6.65
C THR A 9 2.43 -0.99 6.71
N ALA A 10 1.89 0.14 6.26
CA ALA A 10 2.59 1.41 6.28
C ALA A 10 2.82 1.92 7.71
N GLU A 11 1.84 1.78 8.60
CA GLU A 11 1.94 2.14 10.02
C GLU A 11 3.06 1.37 10.72
N GLN A 12 3.23 0.09 10.42
CA GLN A 12 4.31 -0.74 10.99
C GLN A 12 5.71 -0.32 10.53
N GLN A 13 5.82 0.36 9.38
CA GLN A 13 7.10 0.82 8.83
C GLN A 13 7.38 2.30 9.11
N ALA A 14 6.34 3.09 9.40
CA ALA A 14 6.44 4.52 9.64
C ALA A 14 6.92 4.85 11.06
N LYS A 15 7.65 5.96 11.20
CA LYS A 15 8.02 6.53 12.51
C LYS A 15 7.07 7.63 12.97
N SER A 16 6.35 8.25 12.04
CA SER A 16 5.29 9.21 12.34
C SER A 16 4.18 9.09 11.31
N ILE A 17 2.97 9.49 11.68
CA ILE A 17 1.77 9.28 10.86
C ILE A 17 0.94 10.56 10.80
N LEU A 18 0.49 10.89 9.59
CA LEU A 18 -0.54 11.88 9.29
C LEU A 18 -1.74 11.18 8.65
N TYR A 19 -2.87 11.17 9.34
CA TYR A 19 -4.15 10.70 8.79
C TYR A 19 -4.89 11.89 8.17
N MET A 20 -4.95 11.95 6.83
CA MET A 20 -5.66 13.04 6.15
C MET A 20 -7.17 12.97 6.36
N ASP A 21 -7.72 11.78 6.55
CA ASP A 21 -9.15 11.51 6.69
C ASP A 21 -9.66 11.51 8.14
N ASN A 22 -8.79 11.79 9.13
CA ASN A 22 -9.18 11.82 10.54
C ASN A 22 -10.27 12.89 10.78
N PRO A 23 -11.50 12.52 11.20
CA PRO A 23 -12.60 13.48 11.36
C PRO A 23 -12.30 14.64 12.29
N ALA A 24 -11.44 14.44 13.30
CA ALA A 24 -11.08 15.47 14.26
C ALA A 24 -10.16 16.56 13.67
N SER A 25 -9.40 16.24 12.62
CA SER A 25 -8.42 17.15 12.00
C SER A 25 -8.63 17.35 10.51
N LEU A 26 -9.62 16.71 9.89
CA LEU A 26 -9.85 16.69 8.44
C LEU A 26 -9.87 18.09 7.83
N GLU A 27 -10.74 18.97 8.34
CA GLU A 27 -10.87 20.33 7.80
C GLU A 27 -9.59 21.15 7.97
N THR A 28 -8.94 21.05 9.13
CA THR A 28 -7.66 21.72 9.39
C THR A 28 -6.56 21.19 8.50
N ASN A 29 -6.47 19.87 8.29
CA ASN A 29 -5.47 19.24 7.42
C ASN A 29 -5.66 19.69 5.96
N LEU A 30 -6.90 19.73 5.47
CA LEU A 30 -7.19 20.22 4.12
C LEU A 30 -6.82 21.70 3.96
N GLN A 31 -7.17 22.54 4.93
CA GLN A 31 -6.79 23.97 4.91
C GLN A 31 -5.27 24.16 4.97
N MET A 32 -4.57 23.40 5.82
CA MET A 32 -3.11 23.45 5.91
C MET A 32 -2.44 22.99 4.62
N ALA A 33 -2.97 21.96 3.95
CA ALA A 33 -2.46 21.52 2.65
C ALA A 33 -2.65 22.57 1.54
N GLU A 34 -3.57 23.53 1.72
CA GLU A 34 -3.78 24.64 0.79
C GLU A 34 -2.86 25.84 1.07
N ILE A 35 -2.61 26.12 2.36
CA ILE A 35 -1.89 27.32 2.82
C ILE A 35 -0.38 27.05 2.96
N GLU A 36 -0.02 26.03 3.71
CA GLU A 36 1.36 25.68 4.05
C GLU A 36 1.52 24.15 4.17
N PRO A 37 1.65 23.43 3.05
CA PRO A 37 1.72 21.97 3.05
C PRO A 37 2.95 21.42 3.77
N SER A 38 4.04 22.19 3.85
CA SER A 38 5.30 21.74 4.48
C SER A 38 5.11 21.35 5.95
N VAL A 39 4.25 22.04 6.67
CA VAL A 39 3.92 21.75 8.08
C VAL A 39 3.29 20.37 8.24
N LEU A 40 2.56 19.87 7.24
CA LEU A 40 1.99 18.51 7.26
C LEU A 40 3.04 17.42 7.05
N LEU A 41 4.15 17.77 6.39
CA LEU A 41 5.27 16.88 6.11
C LEU A 41 6.25 16.75 7.29
N ASP A 42 6.14 17.61 8.30
CA ASP A 42 6.99 17.58 9.49
C ASP A 42 6.70 16.36 10.38
N GLY A 43 7.76 15.65 10.76
CA GLY A 43 7.73 14.48 11.64
C GLY A 43 8.85 13.50 11.37
N ASP A 44 8.97 12.49 12.22
CA ASP A 44 10.01 11.46 12.08
C ASP A 44 9.84 10.64 10.79
N THR A 45 10.96 10.42 10.10
CA THR A 45 11.01 9.70 8.81
C THR A 45 11.33 8.21 8.99
N PRO A 46 10.71 7.30 8.21
CA PRO A 46 9.66 7.56 7.22
C PRO A 46 8.34 8.02 7.85
N ARG A 47 7.73 9.07 7.28
CA ARG A 47 6.41 9.57 7.68
C ARG A 47 5.33 8.99 6.78
N LEU A 48 4.31 8.38 7.37
CA LEU A 48 3.11 7.95 6.66
C LEU A 48 2.18 9.14 6.44
N ILE A 49 1.72 9.33 5.21
CA ILE A 49 0.62 10.22 4.86
C ILE A 49 -0.50 9.33 4.30
N ASP A 50 -1.48 9.05 5.15
CA ASP A 50 -2.61 8.19 4.79
C ASP A 50 -3.71 8.97 4.09
N GLU A 51 -4.28 8.34 3.08
CA GLU A 51 -5.29 8.91 2.17
C GLU A 51 -4.86 10.27 1.56
N TRP A 52 -3.59 10.35 1.13
CA TRP A 52 -2.96 11.58 0.60
C TRP A 52 -3.75 12.23 -0.54
N GLN A 53 -4.50 11.45 -1.32
CA GLN A 53 -5.27 11.94 -2.46
C GLN A 53 -6.40 12.90 -2.07
N LEU A 54 -6.73 13.02 -0.77
CA LEU A 54 -7.62 14.06 -0.26
C LEU A 54 -7.02 15.47 -0.41
N ALA A 55 -5.69 15.58 -0.50
CA ALA A 55 -4.98 16.84 -0.72
C ALA A 55 -3.86 16.67 -1.77
N PRO A 56 -4.19 16.70 -3.07
CA PRO A 56 -3.24 16.54 -4.18
C PRO A 56 -1.98 17.42 -4.10
N LYS A 57 -2.09 18.63 -3.54
CA LYS A 57 -0.96 19.56 -3.36
C LYS A 57 0.18 18.99 -2.53
N LEU A 58 -0.08 18.02 -1.66
CA LEU A 58 0.95 17.31 -0.92
C LEU A 58 1.94 16.60 -1.86
N TRP A 59 1.52 16.20 -3.06
CA TRP A 59 2.41 15.56 -4.03
C TRP A 59 3.60 16.45 -4.41
N ASP A 60 3.33 17.69 -4.82
CA ASP A 60 4.37 18.63 -5.22
C ASP A 60 5.20 19.08 -4.02
N ALA A 61 4.59 19.23 -2.84
CA ALA A 61 5.29 19.56 -1.60
C ALA A 61 6.27 18.44 -1.18
N ILE A 62 5.85 17.17 -1.24
CA ILE A 62 6.71 16.02 -0.95
C ILE A 62 7.85 15.94 -1.93
N ARG A 63 7.58 16.13 -3.23
CA ARG A 63 8.63 16.15 -4.25
C ARG A 63 9.68 17.21 -3.92
N PHE A 64 9.24 18.42 -3.61
CA PHE A 64 10.11 19.52 -3.21
C PHE A 64 10.94 19.15 -1.97
N GLU A 65 10.31 18.62 -0.93
CA GLU A 65 10.97 18.25 0.32
C GLU A 65 12.03 17.15 0.13
N VAL A 66 11.70 16.12 -0.64
CA VAL A 66 12.63 15.02 -0.99
C VAL A 66 13.83 15.55 -1.78
N ASP A 67 13.59 16.44 -2.74
CA ASP A 67 14.66 17.08 -3.53
C ASP A 67 15.61 17.93 -2.65
N HIS A 68 15.15 18.50 -1.52
CA HIS A 68 15.97 19.34 -0.62
C HIS A 68 16.69 18.57 0.48
N ARG A 69 16.05 17.53 1.04
CA ARG A 69 16.65 16.70 2.10
C ARG A 69 17.73 15.74 1.56
N HIS A 70 17.69 15.41 0.27
CA HIS A 70 18.66 14.52 -0.38
C HIS A 70 18.79 13.12 0.25
N GLU A 71 17.74 12.65 0.95
CA GLU A 71 17.67 11.32 1.55
C GLU A 71 16.58 10.46 0.92
N VAL A 72 16.74 9.13 0.97
CA VAL A 72 15.76 8.16 0.45
C VAL A 72 14.84 7.65 1.56
N GLY A 73 13.61 7.26 1.20
CA GLY A 73 12.69 6.61 2.15
C GLY A 73 12.08 7.55 3.19
N GLN A 74 11.81 8.80 2.82
CA GLN A 74 11.32 9.82 3.75
C GLN A 74 9.81 9.76 4.01
N PHE A 75 9.04 9.34 3.01
CA PHE A 75 7.58 9.35 3.05
C PHE A 75 7.02 8.02 2.57
N VAL A 76 5.93 7.58 3.21
CA VAL A 76 5.10 6.47 2.76
C VAL A 76 3.73 7.04 2.46
N LEU A 77 3.27 6.85 1.21
CA LEU A 77 1.97 7.31 0.77
C LEU A 77 1.02 6.14 0.65
N THR A 78 -0.11 6.21 1.35
CA THR A 78 -1.22 5.27 1.18
C THR A 78 -2.44 5.99 0.63
N GLY A 79 -3.19 5.28 -0.20
CA GLY A 79 -4.36 5.84 -0.84
C GLY A 79 -5.19 4.77 -1.50
N SER A 80 -6.50 4.94 -1.44
CA SER A 80 -7.49 4.02 -1.98
C SER A 80 -7.64 4.15 -3.51
N ALA A 81 -6.52 4.17 -4.24
CA ALA A 81 -6.40 3.89 -5.68
C ALA A 81 -7.47 4.49 -6.62
N VAL A 82 -7.90 5.72 -6.38
CA VAL A 82 -8.44 6.58 -7.45
C VAL A 82 -7.26 7.48 -7.83
N PRO A 83 -6.76 7.42 -9.08
CA PRO A 83 -5.75 8.37 -9.52
C PRO A 83 -6.36 9.77 -9.33
N VAL A 84 -5.67 10.62 -8.59
CA VAL A 84 -5.91 12.06 -8.69
C VAL A 84 -5.79 12.41 -10.17
N GLU A 85 -6.74 13.18 -10.71
CA GLU A 85 -6.65 13.59 -12.11
C GLU A 85 -5.29 14.25 -12.34
N GLU A 86 -4.57 13.85 -13.40
CA GLU A 86 -3.24 14.39 -13.73
C GLU A 86 -3.21 15.93 -13.83
N LYS A 87 -4.38 16.57 -13.99
CA LYS A 87 -4.54 18.03 -14.00
C LYS A 87 -4.11 18.71 -12.71
N ASP A 88 -4.21 18.02 -11.58
CA ASP A 88 -3.85 18.57 -10.26
C ASP A 88 -2.41 18.22 -9.87
N MET A 89 -1.68 17.46 -10.71
CA MET A 89 -0.30 17.06 -10.50
C MET A 89 0.60 17.72 -11.54
N HIS A 90 1.33 18.78 -11.15
CA HIS A 90 2.17 19.52 -12.10
C HIS A 90 3.33 18.69 -12.68
N HIS A 91 3.74 17.61 -11.98
CA HIS A 91 4.89 16.80 -12.34
C HIS A 91 4.61 15.30 -12.18
N SER A 92 5.12 14.49 -13.11
CA SER A 92 4.98 13.03 -13.12
C SER A 92 5.62 12.30 -11.92
N GLY A 93 6.40 13.00 -11.09
CA GLY A 93 7.07 12.42 -9.93
C GLY A 93 8.21 11.44 -10.27
N THR A 94 8.66 11.40 -11.53
CA THR A 94 9.67 10.46 -12.02
C THR A 94 10.96 10.52 -11.19
N GLY A 95 11.36 9.36 -10.66
CA GLY A 95 12.59 9.19 -9.88
C GLY A 95 12.48 9.56 -8.40
N ARG A 96 11.35 10.09 -7.93
CA ARG A 96 11.13 10.46 -6.52
C ARG A 96 10.09 9.56 -5.85
N PHE A 97 9.13 9.08 -6.62
CA PHE A 97 8.09 8.17 -6.15
C PHE A 97 8.31 6.76 -6.68
N SER A 98 8.16 5.78 -5.80
CA SER A 98 8.11 4.36 -6.15
C SER A 98 6.71 3.82 -5.84
N TRP A 99 6.15 3.06 -6.77
CA TRP A 99 4.80 2.54 -6.66
C TRP A 99 4.83 1.08 -6.19
N LEU A 100 4.21 0.81 -5.06
CA LEU A 100 4.01 -0.55 -4.56
C LEU A 100 2.55 -0.96 -4.72
N THR A 101 2.28 -1.91 -5.62
CA THR A 101 0.93 -2.46 -5.78
C THR A 101 0.66 -3.54 -4.73
N MET A 102 -0.28 -3.29 -3.83
CA MET A 102 -0.73 -4.28 -2.85
C MET A 102 -2.03 -4.97 -3.31
N ARG A 103 -2.02 -6.30 -3.32
CA ARG A 103 -3.16 -7.17 -3.64
C ARG A 103 -3.66 -7.85 -2.36
N PRO A 104 -4.88 -8.39 -2.34
CA PRO A 104 -5.29 -9.36 -1.32
C PRO A 104 -4.31 -10.54 -1.28
N MET A 105 -4.24 -11.20 -0.13
CA MET A 105 -3.40 -12.38 0.14
C MET A 105 -3.67 -13.47 -0.89
N SER A 106 -2.60 -14.01 -1.45
CA SER A 106 -2.62 -15.26 -2.17
C SER A 106 -2.89 -16.43 -1.22
N LEU A 107 -3.35 -17.55 -1.76
CA LEU A 107 -3.50 -18.79 -0.99
C LEU A 107 -2.19 -19.26 -0.33
N TYR A 108 -1.03 -18.85 -0.86
CA TYR A 108 0.25 -19.16 -0.24
C TYR A 108 0.49 -18.30 1.01
N GLU A 109 0.17 -17.01 0.93
CA GLU A 109 0.31 -16.08 2.04
C GLU A 109 -0.72 -16.35 3.15
N SER A 110 -1.93 -16.82 2.82
CA SER A 110 -2.94 -17.25 3.80
C SER A 110 -2.78 -18.71 4.27
N GLY A 111 -1.85 -19.47 3.70
CA GLY A 111 -1.42 -20.79 4.20
C GLY A 111 -2.14 -22.01 3.64
N GLU A 112 -3.12 -21.86 2.76
CA GLU A 112 -3.83 -23.01 2.14
C GLU A 112 -3.06 -23.61 0.97
N SER A 113 -2.21 -22.82 0.29
CA SER A 113 -1.23 -23.32 -0.66
C SER A 113 0.08 -23.62 0.04
N ASN A 114 0.64 -24.78 -0.25
CA ASN A 114 1.91 -25.24 0.34
C ASN A 114 3.15 -24.86 -0.46
N GLY A 115 2.98 -24.14 -1.58
CA GLY A 115 4.09 -23.66 -2.41
C GLY A 115 4.96 -24.76 -3.05
N LYS A 116 4.57 -26.04 -2.99
CA LYS A 116 5.37 -27.17 -3.50
C LYS A 116 5.53 -27.17 -5.02
N VAL A 117 4.67 -26.45 -5.73
CA VAL A 117 4.79 -26.20 -7.16
C VAL A 117 4.92 -24.72 -7.34
N SER A 118 6.06 -24.27 -7.86
CA SER A 118 6.29 -22.87 -8.18
C SER A 118 6.32 -22.66 -9.70
N LEU A 119 5.86 -21.47 -10.14
CA LEU A 119 5.94 -21.11 -11.55
C LEU A 119 7.39 -20.92 -12.02
N LYS A 120 8.26 -20.45 -11.12
CA LYS A 120 9.69 -20.29 -11.41
C LYS A 120 10.34 -21.63 -11.77
N GLU A 121 10.17 -22.65 -10.93
CA GLU A 121 10.73 -23.98 -11.20
C GLU A 121 10.17 -24.57 -12.49
N LEU A 122 8.89 -24.36 -12.81
CA LEU A 122 8.32 -24.81 -14.09
C LEU A 122 9.08 -24.27 -15.31
N PHE A 123 9.59 -23.03 -15.24
CA PHE A 123 10.40 -22.44 -16.32
C PHE A 123 11.84 -22.96 -16.38
N GLU A 124 12.34 -23.56 -15.30
CA GLU A 124 13.65 -24.22 -15.27
C GLU A 124 13.61 -25.64 -15.90
N SER A 125 12.43 -26.07 -16.39
CA SER A 125 12.20 -27.37 -17.05
C SER A 125 12.70 -28.59 -16.25
N PRO A 126 12.28 -28.75 -14.98
CA PRO A 126 12.70 -29.86 -14.14
C PRO A 126 12.15 -31.19 -14.67
N ASP A 127 12.92 -32.26 -14.48
CA ASP A 127 12.57 -33.60 -14.97
C ASP A 127 11.26 -34.15 -14.38
N LYS A 128 10.87 -33.69 -13.18
CA LYS A 128 9.65 -34.13 -12.50
C LYS A 128 9.09 -33.08 -11.55
N ILE A 129 7.80 -32.80 -11.65
CA ILE A 129 7.04 -32.01 -10.68
C ILE A 129 5.83 -32.83 -10.25
N LEU A 130 5.67 -33.02 -8.94
CA LEU A 130 4.52 -33.70 -8.37
C LEU A 130 4.16 -33.08 -7.02
N ALA A 131 2.91 -32.66 -6.87
CA ALA A 131 2.35 -32.26 -5.60
C ALA A 131 0.91 -32.78 -5.47
N VAL A 132 0.50 -33.02 -4.23
CA VAL A 132 -0.86 -33.45 -3.90
C VAL A 132 -1.55 -32.30 -3.19
N ASN A 133 -2.66 -31.85 -3.76
CA ASN A 133 -3.58 -30.94 -3.08
C ASN A 133 -4.49 -31.76 -2.15
N LYS A 134 -4.57 -31.34 -0.88
CA LYS A 134 -5.42 -31.98 0.13
C LYS A 134 -6.81 -31.33 0.25
N LEU A 135 -7.01 -30.17 -0.37
CA LEU A 135 -8.27 -29.44 -0.36
C LEU A 135 -9.32 -30.17 -1.20
N LYS A 136 -10.54 -30.20 -0.71
CA LYS A 136 -11.73 -30.69 -1.42
C LYS A 136 -12.34 -29.57 -2.26
N ILE A 137 -13.28 -29.93 -3.13
CA ILE A 137 -14.02 -28.97 -3.97
C ILE A 137 -14.75 -27.93 -3.09
N ASP A 138 -15.39 -28.36 -2.01
CA ASP A 138 -16.11 -27.47 -1.10
C ASP A 138 -15.16 -26.47 -0.41
N ASP A 139 -13.94 -26.91 -0.07
CA ASP A 139 -12.91 -26.03 0.48
C ASP A 139 -12.57 -24.96 -0.55
N LEU A 140 -12.30 -25.34 -1.80
CA LEU A 140 -11.97 -24.40 -2.89
C LEU A 140 -13.10 -23.38 -3.13
N ALA A 141 -14.36 -23.83 -3.13
CA ALA A 141 -15.51 -22.95 -3.27
C ALA A 141 -15.55 -21.91 -2.13
N TYR A 142 -15.31 -22.35 -0.89
CA TYR A 142 -15.19 -21.46 0.25
C TYR A 142 -14.04 -20.46 0.10
N LEU A 143 -12.83 -20.89 -0.31
CA LEU A 143 -11.68 -19.99 -0.47
C LEU A 143 -11.95 -18.90 -1.52
N ILE A 144 -12.62 -19.25 -2.63
CA ILE A 144 -13.03 -18.30 -3.66
C ILE A 144 -14.00 -17.25 -3.11
N CYS A 145 -15.02 -17.68 -2.35
CA CYS A 145 -16.02 -16.78 -1.79
C CYS A 145 -15.47 -15.88 -0.68
N ARG A 146 -14.60 -16.41 0.18
CA ARG A 146 -13.94 -15.65 1.25
C ARG A 146 -12.97 -14.60 0.68
N GLY A 147 -12.26 -14.95 -0.41
CA GLY A 147 -11.21 -14.14 -1.00
C GLY A 147 -9.97 -14.01 -0.13
N GLY A 148 -9.06 -13.11 -0.51
CA GLY A 148 -7.74 -12.93 0.12
C GLY A 148 -7.63 -11.73 1.05
N TRP A 149 -8.72 -11.10 1.48
CA TRP A 149 -8.60 -9.93 2.36
C TRP A 149 -7.97 -10.34 3.70
N PRO A 150 -6.96 -9.61 4.23
CA PRO A 150 -6.24 -10.01 5.45
C PRO A 150 -7.18 -10.37 6.61
N PHE A 151 -8.18 -9.53 6.88
CA PHE A 151 -9.17 -9.79 7.92
C PHE A 151 -9.98 -11.08 7.67
N ALA A 152 -10.38 -11.33 6.41
CA ALA A 152 -11.08 -12.56 6.04
C ALA A 152 -10.19 -13.81 6.17
N CYS A 153 -8.87 -13.64 6.12
CA CYS A 153 -7.87 -14.70 6.34
C CYS A 153 -7.53 -14.89 7.83
N GLY A 154 -8.19 -14.16 8.74
CA GLY A 154 -7.92 -14.25 10.18
C GLY A 154 -6.64 -13.55 10.63
N LEU A 155 -6.11 -12.61 9.83
CA LEU A 155 -5.02 -11.74 10.24
C LEU A 155 -5.59 -10.54 11.00
N GLU A 156 -5.16 -10.39 12.24
CA GLU A 156 -5.44 -9.22 13.08
C GLU A 156 -4.38 -8.13 12.83
N ALA A 157 -4.77 -6.87 13.05
CA ALA A 157 -3.94 -5.68 12.80
C ALA A 157 -2.95 -5.42 13.95
#